data_AF-H1KRA1-F1
#
_entry.id   AF-H1KRA1-F1
#
_cell.length_a   1.000
_cell.length_b   1.000
_cell.length_c   1.000
_cell.angle_alpha   90.00
_cell.angle_beta   90.00
_cell.angle_gamma   90.00
#
_symmetry.space_group_name_H-M   'P 1'
#
loop_
_entity.id
_entity.type
_entity.pdbx_description
1 polymer ?
#
loop_
_entity_poly.entity_id
_entity_poly.type
_entity_poly.pdbx_seq_one_letter_code
_entity_poly.pdbx_strand_id
1 'polypeptide(L)'
;MSKKPRRKLGDVASGIREMAAPTPVSAVEPIHEATRPRENVDASGVRPRGFNLRKERVEKPHQSVYAHPVVFRELRKIAAAEGVKPQELYREGLREVFRRRGMDFDALDRGEEI
;
A
#
# COMPACT_ATOMS: atom_id res chain seq x y z
N MET A 1 -51.49 -2.00 8.91
CA MET A 1 -50.19 -1.50 9.43
C MET A 1 -49.40 -0.91 8.27
N SER A 2 -49.12 0.40 8.34
CA SER A 2 -48.59 1.20 7.22
C SER A 2 -47.08 1.01 7.04
N LYS A 3 -46.63 0.70 5.81
CA LYS A 3 -45.21 0.55 5.47
C LYS A 3 -44.57 1.95 5.40
N LYS A 4 -43.56 2.23 6.23
CA LYS A 4 -42.84 3.52 6.21
C LYS A 4 -42.18 3.76 4.84
N PRO A 5 -42.29 4.96 4.25
CA PRO A 5 -41.72 5.26 2.95
C PRO A 5 -40.19 5.33 2.99
N ARG A 6 -39.54 4.79 1.96
CA ARG A 6 -38.09 4.74 1.79
C ARG A 6 -37.58 6.15 1.43
N ARG A 7 -36.68 6.70 2.26
CA ARG A 7 -36.09 8.04 2.07
C ARG A 7 -35.37 8.11 0.72
N LYS A 8 -35.60 9.19 -0.04
CA LYS A 8 -34.97 9.44 -1.35
C LYS A 8 -33.62 10.12 -1.15
N LEU A 9 -32.66 9.87 -2.05
CA LEU A 9 -31.27 10.37 -1.96
C LEU A 9 -31.15 11.90 -1.76
N GLY A 10 -32.14 12.67 -2.21
CA GLY A 10 -32.18 14.13 -2.04
C GLY A 10 -32.22 14.60 -0.57
N ASP A 11 -32.78 13.80 0.34
CA ASP A 11 -32.87 14.16 1.77
C ASP A 11 -31.50 14.05 2.49
N VAL A 12 -30.55 13.30 1.93
CA VAL A 12 -29.20 13.13 2.51
C VAL A 12 -28.33 14.37 2.27
N ALA A 13 -28.50 15.05 1.14
CA ALA A 13 -27.70 16.21 0.78
C ALA A 13 -28.05 17.45 1.63
N SER A 14 -29.32 17.59 2.04
CA SER A 14 -29.77 18.70 2.88
C SER A 14 -29.28 18.61 4.32
N GLY A 15 -29.10 17.39 4.86
CA GLY A 15 -28.62 17.20 6.24
C GLY A 15 -27.13 17.50 6.46
N ILE A 16 -26.31 17.45 5.41
CA ILE A 16 -24.86 17.72 5.52
C ILE A 16 -24.59 19.23 5.61
N ARG A 17 -25.45 20.07 5.02
CA ARG A 17 -25.25 21.53 4.99
C ARG A 17 -25.61 22.22 6.31
N GLU A 18 -26.48 21.63 7.13
CA GLU A 18 -26.87 22.17 8.44
C GLU A 18 -25.81 21.99 9.53
N MET A 19 -24.85 21.07 9.35
CA MET A 19 -23.73 20.83 10.27
C MET A 19 -22.53 21.77 10.05
N ALA A 20 -22.58 22.63 9.03
CA ALA A 20 -21.47 23.51 8.64
C ALA A 20 -21.57 24.92 9.27
N ALA A 21 -21.97 25.01 10.53
CA ALA A 21 -21.80 26.23 11.31
C ALA A 21 -20.33 26.32 11.80
N PRO A 22 -19.61 27.43 11.56
CA PRO A 22 -18.24 27.57 12.02
C PRO A 22 -18.21 27.73 13.55
N THR A 23 -17.73 26.73 14.26
CA THR A 23 -17.35 26.87 15.67
C THR A 23 -16.16 27.84 15.78
N PRO A 24 -16.20 28.85 16.66
CA PRO A 24 -15.04 29.71 16.90
C PRO A 24 -13.91 28.88 17.52
N VAL A 25 -12.73 28.96 16.90
CA VAL A 25 -11.48 28.38 17.39
C VAL A 25 -11.13 29.02 18.73
N SER A 26 -11.34 28.27 19.81
CA SER A 26 -10.83 28.62 21.14
C SER A 26 -9.30 28.43 21.11
N ALA A 27 -8.57 29.50 21.41
CA ALA A 27 -7.12 29.50 21.49
C ALA A 27 -6.66 28.46 22.53
N VAL A 28 -5.89 27.46 22.10
CA VAL A 28 -5.20 26.51 22.97
C VAL A 28 -3.78 27.01 23.17
N GLU A 29 -3.43 27.23 24.43
CA GLU A 29 -2.11 27.71 24.87
C GLU A 29 -0.97 26.78 24.42
N PRO A 30 0.25 27.32 24.20
CA PRO A 30 1.38 26.52 23.76
C PRO A 30 1.81 25.53 24.86
N ILE A 31 1.65 24.24 24.58
CA ILE A 31 2.20 23.17 25.40
C ILE A 31 3.73 23.24 25.24
N HIS A 32 4.43 23.73 26.27
CA HIS A 32 5.88 23.62 26.37
C HIS A 32 6.26 22.15 26.61
N GLU A 33 6.37 21.39 25.53
CA GLU A 33 6.84 20.01 25.56
C GLU A 33 8.35 20.00 25.83
N ALA A 34 8.71 19.80 27.11
CA ALA A 34 10.09 19.53 27.50
C ALA A 34 10.49 18.15 26.96
N THR A 35 11.08 18.12 25.76
CA THR A 35 11.64 16.91 25.14
C THR A 35 12.81 16.43 25.97
N ARG A 36 12.57 15.47 26.88
CA ARG A 36 13.68 14.75 27.52
C ARG A 36 14.37 13.91 26.44
N PRO A 37 15.71 13.97 26.29
CA PRO A 37 16.41 13.07 25.39
C PRO A 37 16.21 11.65 25.90
N ARG A 38 15.69 10.76 25.04
CA ARG A 38 15.71 9.32 25.30
C ARG A 38 17.18 8.87 25.23
N GLU A 39 17.79 8.69 26.39
CA GLU A 39 19.05 7.97 26.52
C GLU A 39 18.88 6.57 25.90
N ASN A 40 19.63 6.30 24.83
CA ASN A 40 19.84 4.94 24.37
C ASN A 40 20.73 4.27 25.40
N VAL A 41 20.15 3.43 26.25
CA VAL A 41 20.90 2.57 27.15
C VAL A 41 21.65 1.54 26.29
N ASP A 42 22.96 1.76 26.13
CA ASP A 42 23.88 0.76 25.61
C ASP A 42 23.88 -0.46 26.54
N ALA A 43 23.18 -1.52 26.12
CA ALA A 43 23.12 -2.78 26.85
C ALA A 43 24.30 -3.68 26.47
N SER A 44 25.51 -3.31 26.90
CA SER A 44 26.61 -4.26 27.13
C SER A 44 26.28 -5.09 28.37
N GLY A 45 25.29 -5.97 28.26
CA GLY A 45 24.80 -6.78 29.37
C GLY A 45 23.99 -7.96 28.87
N VAL A 46 24.60 -9.15 29.01
CA VAL A 46 24.04 -10.51 28.90
C VAL A 46 22.52 -10.54 28.70
N ARG A 47 22.07 -10.72 27.45
CA ARG A 47 20.64 -10.86 27.15
C ARG A 47 20.18 -12.30 27.45
N PRO A 48 19.08 -12.50 28.23
CA PRO A 48 18.49 -13.82 28.42
C PRO A 48 17.98 -14.38 27.07
N ARG A 49 18.21 -15.69 26.84
CA ARG A 49 17.69 -16.42 25.66
C ARG A 49 16.18 -16.25 25.60
N GLY A 50 15.70 -15.58 24.56
CA GLY A 50 14.28 -15.26 24.38
C GLY A 50 14.01 -13.93 23.67
N PHE A 51 15.05 -13.17 23.31
CA PHE A 51 14.87 -12.00 22.46
C PHE A 51 14.30 -12.44 21.10
N ASN A 52 13.06 -12.03 20.82
CA ASN A 52 12.48 -12.07 19.49
C ASN A 52 13.47 -11.37 18.54
N LEU A 53 14.26 -12.16 17.80
CA LEU A 53 15.06 -11.65 16.70
C LEU A 53 14.07 -11.00 15.74
N ARG A 54 13.95 -9.67 15.83
CA ARG A 54 13.25 -8.90 14.80
C ARG A 54 14.02 -9.19 13.53
N LYS A 55 13.43 -10.01 12.64
CA LYS A 55 13.97 -10.26 11.32
C LYS A 55 14.27 -8.90 10.71
N GLU A 56 15.55 -8.63 10.52
CA GLU A 56 16.02 -7.43 9.86
C GLU A 56 15.28 -7.37 8.53
N ARG A 57 14.51 -6.30 8.34
CA ARG A 57 13.62 -6.19 7.18
C ARG A 57 14.51 -5.82 6.01
N VAL A 58 15.07 -6.84 5.35
CA VAL A 58 15.87 -6.65 4.13
C VAL A 58 14.96 -5.99 3.10
N GLU A 59 15.26 -4.73 2.78
CA GLU A 59 14.55 -3.99 1.75
C GLU A 59 14.85 -4.67 0.42
N LYS A 60 13.79 -5.11 -0.26
CA LYS A 60 13.96 -5.71 -1.59
C LYS A 60 14.31 -4.60 -2.57
N PRO A 61 15.25 -4.82 -3.50
CA PRO A 61 15.56 -3.84 -4.52
C PRO A 61 14.28 -3.51 -5.30
N HIS A 62 13.88 -2.24 -5.26
CA HIS A 62 12.70 -1.74 -5.94
C HIS A 62 13.07 -1.24 -7.34
N GLN A 63 12.62 -1.92 -8.38
CA GLN A 63 12.69 -1.42 -9.75
C GLN A 63 11.33 -0.87 -10.17
N SER A 64 11.30 0.42 -10.53
CA SER A 64 10.12 1.03 -11.13
C SER A 64 10.19 0.91 -12.66
N VAL A 65 9.07 0.54 -13.27
CA VAL A 65 8.91 0.50 -14.72
C VAL A 65 7.80 1.48 -15.09
N TYR A 66 8.12 2.40 -16.00
CA TYR A 66 7.11 3.29 -16.55
C TYR A 66 6.26 2.53 -17.58
N ALA A 67 4.95 2.55 -17.39
CA ALA A 67 4.00 2.08 -18.39
C ALA A 67 2.82 3.04 -18.47
N HIS A 68 2.12 2.99 -19.60
CA HIS A 68 0.98 3.86 -19.84
C HIS A 68 -0.13 3.59 -18.78
N PRO A 69 -0.79 4.62 -18.20
CA PRO A 69 -1.75 4.42 -17.10
C PRO A 69 -2.90 3.46 -17.43
N VAL A 70 -3.33 3.42 -18.69
CA VAL A 70 -4.35 2.49 -19.17
C VAL A 70 -3.91 1.03 -18.99
N VAL A 71 -2.64 0.72 -19.22
CA VAL A 71 -2.09 -0.64 -19.06
C VAL A 71 -2.25 -1.10 -17.63
N PHE A 72 -1.83 -0.29 -16.65
CA PHE A 72 -1.98 -0.66 -15.24
C PHE A 72 -3.44 -0.81 -14.82
N ARG A 73 -4.33 0.04 -15.35
CA ARG A 73 -5.76 -0.06 -15.04
C ARG A 73 -6.36 -1.37 -15.54
N GLU A 74 -6.11 -1.74 -16.79
CA GLU A 74 -6.67 -2.97 -17.37
C GLU A 74 -5.99 -4.22 -16.79
N LEU A 75 -4.67 -4.20 -16.58
CA LEU A 75 -3.93 -5.31 -15.96
C LEU A 75 -4.48 -5.65 -14.56
N ARG A 76 -4.83 -4.64 -13.76
CA ARG A 76 -5.44 -4.86 -12.43
C ARG A 76 -6.82 -5.50 -12.51
N LYS A 77 -7.63 -5.16 -13.52
CA LYS A 77 -8.95 -5.77 -13.71
C LYS A 77 -8.83 -7.24 -14.09
N ILE A 78 -7.92 -7.56 -15.00
CA ILE A 78 -7.64 -8.93 -15.45
C ILE A 78 -7.16 -9.76 -14.25
N ALA A 79 -6.16 -9.24 -13.50
CA ALA A 79 -5.65 -9.90 -12.30
C ALA A 79 -6.75 -10.18 -11.26
N ALA A 80 -7.66 -9.21 -11.04
CA ALA A 80 -8.77 -9.37 -10.13
C ALA A 80 -9.78 -10.44 -10.59
N ALA A 81 -10.02 -10.55 -11.91
CA ALA A 81 -10.90 -11.57 -12.48
C ALA A 81 -10.30 -12.98 -12.37
N GLU A 82 -8.99 -13.10 -12.51
CA GLU A 82 -8.26 -14.38 -12.47
C GLU A 82 -7.81 -14.78 -11.05
N GLY A 83 -7.93 -13.89 -10.07
CA GLY A 83 -7.50 -14.15 -8.69
C GLY A 83 -5.99 -14.18 -8.50
N VAL A 84 -5.24 -13.54 -9.41
CA VAL A 84 -3.77 -13.50 -9.42
C VAL A 84 -3.26 -12.09 -9.11
N LYS A 85 -1.95 -11.94 -8.86
CA LYS A 85 -1.37 -10.60 -8.67
C LYS A 85 -1.09 -9.95 -10.03
N PRO A 86 -1.31 -8.64 -10.22
CA PRO A 86 -0.97 -7.96 -11.47
C PRO A 86 0.49 -8.15 -11.90
N GLN A 87 1.40 -8.30 -10.94
CA GLN A 87 2.82 -8.53 -11.21
C GLN A 87 3.11 -9.92 -11.79
N GLU A 88 2.25 -10.92 -11.55
CA GLU A 88 2.37 -12.25 -12.15
C GLU A 88 2.04 -12.19 -13.64
N LEU A 89 0.93 -11.53 -14.01
CA LEU A 89 0.56 -11.27 -15.41
C LEU A 89 1.63 -10.47 -16.15
N TYR A 90 2.26 -9.51 -15.48
CA TYR A 90 3.36 -8.76 -16.06
C TYR A 90 4.56 -9.67 -16.40
N ARG A 91 4.96 -10.57 -15.48
CA ARG A 91 6.04 -11.53 -15.73
C ARG A 91 5.68 -12.52 -16.84
N GLU A 92 4.44 -12.98 -16.88
CA GLU A 92 3.95 -13.85 -17.95
C GLU A 92 4.00 -13.18 -19.33
N GLY A 93 3.55 -11.92 -19.42
CA GLY A 93 3.68 -11.14 -20.65
C GLY A 93 5.13 -10.97 -21.09
N LEU A 94 6.06 -10.76 -20.15
CA LEU A 94 7.50 -10.73 -20.47
C LEU A 94 8.00 -12.08 -20.98
N ARG A 95 7.65 -13.20 -20.33
CA ARG A 95 8.01 -14.54 -20.82
C ARG A 95 7.55 -14.74 -22.25
N GLU A 96 6.34 -14.33 -22.58
CA GLU A 96 5.82 -14.47 -23.94
C GLU A 96 6.63 -13.64 -24.97
N VAL A 97 6.96 -12.38 -24.63
CA VAL A 97 7.77 -11.50 -25.48
C VAL A 97 9.16 -12.08 -25.73
N PHE A 98 9.84 -12.58 -24.69
CA PHE A 98 11.18 -13.15 -24.80
C PHE A 98 11.17 -14.48 -25.57
N ARG A 99 10.19 -15.35 -25.32
CA ARG A 99 10.01 -16.61 -26.05
C ARG A 99 9.86 -16.39 -27.56
N ARG A 100 9.14 -15.35 -27.98
CA ARG A 100 9.01 -14.97 -29.41
C ARG A 100 10.34 -14.59 -30.06
N ARG A 101 11.36 -14.26 -29.26
CA ARG A 101 12.73 -13.93 -29.70
C ARG A 101 13.70 -15.10 -29.52
N GLY A 102 13.23 -16.28 -29.10
CA GLY A 102 14.09 -17.43 -28.82
C GLY A 102 14.87 -17.31 -27.50
N MET A 103 14.46 -16.42 -26.60
CA MET A 103 15.10 -16.22 -25.29
C MET A 103 14.23 -16.81 -24.17
N ASP A 104 14.86 -17.40 -23.16
CA ASP A 104 14.18 -17.85 -21.93
C ASP A 104 14.30 -16.77 -20.85
N PHE A 105 13.18 -16.11 -20.55
CA PHE A 105 13.11 -15.06 -19.53
C PHE A 105 13.47 -15.59 -18.13
N ASP A 106 13.06 -16.81 -17.77
CA ASP A 106 13.31 -17.32 -16.42
C ASP A 106 14.80 -17.70 -16.25
N ALA A 107 15.49 -18.09 -17.32
CA ALA A 107 16.95 -18.28 -17.32
C ALA A 107 17.70 -16.96 -17.13
N LEU A 108 17.31 -15.90 -17.85
CA LEU A 108 17.89 -14.55 -17.68
C LEU A 108 17.67 -14.00 -16.26
N ASP A 109 16.49 -14.22 -15.67
CA ASP A 109 16.17 -13.76 -14.30
C ASP A 109 17.05 -14.44 -13.23
N ARG A 110 17.53 -15.67 -13.51
CA ARG A 110 18.50 -16.39 -12.66
C ARG A 110 19.95 -15.95 -12.90
N GLY A 111 20.19 -15.10 -13.90
CA GLY A 111 21.53 -14.66 -14.30
C GLY A 111 22.28 -15.67 -15.18
N GLU A 112 21.57 -16.59 -15.83
CA GLU A 112 22.16 -17.48 -16.83
C GLU A 112 22.40 -16.70 -18.13
N GLU A 113 23.59 -16.84 -18.71
CA GLU A 113 23.88 -16.29 -20.04
C GLU A 113 23.21 -17.16 -21.13
N ILE A 114 22.56 -16.51 -22.10
CA ILE A 114 21.85 -17.13 -23.24
C ILE A 114 22.54 -16.73 -24.55
#